data_AF-A0A2W5YZJ3-F1
#
_entry.id   AF-A0A2W5YZJ3-F1
#
_cell.length_a   1.000
_cell.length_b   1.000
_cell.length_c   1.000
_cell.angle_alpha   90.00
_cell.angle_beta   90.00
_cell.angle_gamma   90.00
#
_symmetry.space_group_name_H-M   'P 1'
#
loop_
_entity.id
_entity.type
_entity.pdbx_description
1 polymer ?
#
loop_
_entity_poly.entity_id
_entity_poly.type
_entity_poly.pdbx_seq_one_letter_code
_entity_poly.pdbx_strand_id
1 'polypeptide(L)'
;MNFGRLNQNEKLAAYGAIAAIIGTILTLFGYGGAAGLWLTFLLALAMLFVVFQPQIAATTSLPGSKGSLMLIIGGIAALGALLGLLGLLSLLAFIGAYVGFILLPLIGLVLGIVGGFLMGWAGWREFQAEGGKFQIGSGPRP
;
A
#
# COMPACT_ATOMS: atom_id res chain seq x y z
N MET A 1 3.69 -17.54 -5.64
CA MET A 1 3.58 -16.85 -4.34
C MET A 1 2.68 -17.67 -3.42
N ASN A 2 3.18 -18.12 -2.27
CA ASN A 2 2.42 -18.95 -1.34
C ASN A 2 2.01 -18.12 -0.11
N PHE A 3 0.73 -17.77 -0.03
CA PHE A 3 0.17 -17.00 1.09
C PHE A 3 0.17 -17.79 2.40
N GLY A 4 0.17 -19.13 2.35
CA GLY A 4 0.22 -19.98 3.56
C GLY A 4 1.52 -19.84 4.34
N ARG A 5 2.60 -19.37 3.71
CA ARG A 5 3.90 -19.13 4.33
C ARG A 5 4.08 -17.72 4.89
N LEU A 6 3.07 -16.86 4.73
CA LEU A 6 3.09 -15.49 5.25
C LEU A 6 2.48 -15.41 6.64
N ASN A 7 3.07 -14.58 7.50
CA ASN A 7 2.49 -14.16 8.76
C ASN A 7 1.19 -13.35 8.53
N GLN A 8 0.35 -13.20 9.55
CA GLN A 8 -0.92 -12.50 9.47
C GLN A 8 -0.77 -11.02 9.04
N ASN A 9 0.27 -10.34 9.53
CA ASN A 9 0.57 -8.96 9.12
C ASN A 9 1.02 -8.88 7.65
N GLU A 10 1.85 -9.81 7.20
CA GLU A 10 2.32 -9.88 5.82
C GLU A 10 1.18 -10.18 4.84
N LYS A 11 0.23 -11.04 5.23
CA LYS A 11 -1.02 -11.27 4.49
C LYS A 11 -1.83 -9.99 4.38
N LEU A 12 -1.97 -9.26 5.50
CA LEU A 12 -2.70 -8.00 5.52
C LEU A 12 -2.04 -6.95 4.62
N ALA A 13 -0.71 -6.83 4.66
CA ALA A 13 0.05 -5.95 3.77
C ALA A 13 -0.12 -6.33 2.31
N ALA A 14 -0.11 -7.63 1.99
CA ALA A 14 -0.31 -8.12 0.62
C ALA A 14 -1.74 -7.85 0.13
N TYR A 15 -2.77 -8.07 0.96
CA TYR A 15 -4.15 -7.73 0.61
C TYR A 15 -4.34 -6.23 0.45
N GLY A 16 -3.75 -5.42 1.34
CA GLY A 16 -3.74 -3.96 1.23
C GLY A 16 -3.08 -3.48 -0.06
N ALA A 17 -1.95 -4.08 -0.44
CA ALA A 17 -1.26 -3.77 -1.69
C ALA A 17 -2.07 -4.17 -2.92
N ILE A 18 -2.71 -5.35 -2.92
CA ILE A 18 -3.60 -5.77 -4.01
C ILE A 18 -4.80 -4.82 -4.13
N ALA A 19 -5.43 -4.46 -3.01
CA ALA A 19 -6.53 -3.50 -2.99
C ALA A 19 -6.10 -2.13 -3.50
N ALA A 20 -4.91 -1.66 -3.12
CA ALA A 20 -4.34 -0.40 -3.61
C ALA A 20 -4.09 -0.43 -5.13
N ILE A 21 -3.55 -1.53 -5.65
CA ILE A 21 -3.31 -1.72 -7.10
C ILE A 21 -4.63 -1.69 -7.87
N ILE A 22 -5.60 -2.51 -7.46
CA ILE A 22 -6.93 -2.57 -8.09
C ILE A 22 -7.60 -1.19 -7.99
N GLY A 23 -7.53 -0.57 -6.81
CA GLY A 23 -8.07 0.75 -6.56
C GLY A 23 -7.54 1.80 -7.54
N THR A 24 -6.21 1.92 -7.65
CA THR A 24 -5.58 2.85 -8.58
C THR A 24 -5.97 2.56 -10.03
N ILE A 25 -6.00 1.29 -10.46
CA ILE A 25 -6.41 0.92 -11.83
C ILE A 25 -7.86 1.34 -12.10
N LEU A 26 -8.78 1.08 -11.18
CA LEU A 26 -10.19 1.45 -11.34
C LEU A 26 -10.39 2.98 -11.41
N THR A 27 -9.56 3.77 -10.72
CA THR A 27 -9.61 5.24 -10.86
C THR A 27 -9.18 5.76 -12.24
N LEU A 28 -8.46 4.96 -13.05
CA LEU A 28 -8.05 5.36 -14.40
C LEU A 28 -9.24 5.45 -15.38
N PHE A 29 -10.33 4.73 -15.10
CA PHE A 29 -11.51 4.66 -15.99
C PHE A 29 -12.49 5.82 -15.84
N GLY A 30 -12.16 6.88 -15.08
CA GLY A 30 -13.01 8.06 -14.94
C GLY A 30 -12.25 9.37 -14.74
N TYR A 31 -12.50 10.06 -13.61
CA TYR A 31 -11.95 11.39 -13.31
C TYR A 31 -10.45 11.44 -13.62
N GLY A 32 -10.07 12.26 -14.60
CA GLY A 32 -8.78 12.25 -15.29
C GLY A 32 -7.60 11.78 -14.44
N GLY A 33 -7.21 10.53 -14.66
CA GLY A 33 -5.92 9.93 -14.33
C GLY A 33 -5.44 10.07 -12.89
N ALA A 34 -5.59 9.00 -12.10
CA ALA A 34 -4.73 8.68 -10.94
C ALA A 34 -4.26 9.89 -10.08
N ALA A 35 -5.15 10.85 -9.81
CA ALA A 35 -4.84 12.20 -9.30
C ALA A 35 -4.31 12.21 -7.85
N GLY A 36 -3.19 11.54 -7.61
CA GLY A 36 -2.54 11.34 -6.31
C GLY A 36 -2.23 9.88 -5.96
N LEU A 37 -2.83 8.90 -6.65
CA LEU A 37 -2.72 7.46 -6.29
C LEU A 37 -1.60 6.71 -7.03
N TRP A 38 -0.92 7.34 -7.98
CA TRP A 38 0.21 6.72 -8.70
C TRP A 38 1.35 6.32 -7.74
N LEU A 39 1.61 7.14 -6.71
CA LEU A 39 2.61 6.84 -5.70
C LEU A 39 2.18 5.63 -4.86
N THR A 40 0.91 5.56 -4.48
CA THR A 40 0.32 4.41 -3.76
C THR A 40 0.44 3.13 -4.57
N PHE A 41 0.30 3.19 -5.89
CA PHE A 41 0.49 2.04 -6.78
C PHE A 41 1.94 1.54 -6.78
N LEU A 42 2.92 2.43 -6.91
CA LEU A 42 4.35 2.05 -6.85
C LEU A 42 4.71 1.46 -5.48
N LEU A 43 4.19 2.04 -4.40
CA LEU A 43 4.41 1.54 -3.04
C LEU A 43 3.72 0.20 -2.80
N ALA A 44 2.56 -0.04 -3.40
CA ALA A 44 1.90 -1.35 -3.35
C ALA A 44 2.73 -2.43 -4.04
N LEU A 45 3.32 -2.13 -5.19
CA LEU A 45 4.26 -3.04 -5.87
C LEU A 45 5.51 -3.29 -5.02
N ALA A 46 6.12 -2.22 -4.49
CA ALA A 46 7.24 -2.34 -3.56
C ALA A 46 6.87 -3.18 -2.34
N MET A 47 5.62 -3.08 -1.87
CA MET A 47 5.17 -3.84 -0.72
C MET A 47 5.01 -5.33 -1.00
N LEU A 48 4.42 -5.69 -2.14
CA LEU A 48 4.38 -7.06 -2.58
C LEU A 48 5.79 -7.62 -2.76
N PHE A 49 6.72 -6.82 -3.32
CA PHE A 49 8.11 -7.23 -3.44
C PHE A 49 8.70 -7.53 -2.06
N VAL A 50 8.66 -6.62 -1.08
CA VAL A 50 9.22 -6.86 0.26
C VAL A 50 8.58 -8.06 0.96
N VAL A 51 7.27 -8.24 0.84
CA VAL A 51 6.55 -9.37 1.46
C VAL A 51 6.96 -10.71 0.84
N PHE A 52 7.05 -10.79 -0.48
CA PHE A 52 7.32 -12.02 -1.22
C PHE A 52 8.79 -12.24 -1.57
N GLN A 53 9.69 -11.28 -1.32
CA GLN A 53 11.11 -11.40 -1.63
C GLN A 53 11.74 -12.66 -1.03
N PRO A 54 11.47 -13.05 0.24
CA PRO A 54 12.02 -14.29 0.80
C PRO A 54 11.56 -15.57 0.05
N GLN A 55 10.43 -15.50 -0.66
CA GLN A 55 9.92 -16.62 -1.47
C GLN A 55 10.47 -16.61 -2.90
N ILE A 56 10.85 -15.44 -3.42
CA ILE A 56 11.32 -15.25 -4.81
C ILE A 56 12.84 -15.45 -4.89
N ALA A 57 13.58 -14.93 -3.92
CA ALA A 57 15.04 -14.97 -3.88
C ALA A 57 15.55 -15.21 -2.46
N ALA A 58 15.41 -16.44 -1.97
CA ALA A 58 15.77 -16.82 -0.59
C ALA A 58 17.25 -16.58 -0.23
N THR A 59 18.14 -16.45 -1.22
CA THR A 59 19.57 -16.19 -1.05
C THR A 59 19.92 -14.70 -1.01
N THR A 60 18.99 -13.81 -1.33
CA THR A 60 19.20 -12.35 -1.32
C THR A 60 18.63 -11.77 -0.03
N SER A 61 19.43 -11.04 0.73
CA SER A 61 18.96 -10.29 1.90
C SER A 61 18.42 -8.93 1.47
N LEU A 62 17.28 -8.52 2.04
CA LEU A 62 16.80 -7.13 1.91
C LEU A 62 17.82 -6.15 2.52
N PRO A 63 17.89 -4.90 2.02
CA PRO A 63 18.82 -3.87 2.54
C PRO A 63 18.39 -3.29 3.90
N GLY A 64 17.68 -4.06 4.73
CA GLY A 64 17.12 -3.63 6.01
C GLY A 64 16.20 -4.70 6.61
N SER A 65 15.68 -4.47 7.81
CA SER A 65 14.68 -5.37 8.40
C SER A 65 13.35 -5.28 7.65
N LYS A 66 12.61 -6.37 7.62
CA LYS A 66 11.38 -6.48 6.84
C LYS A 66 10.33 -5.50 7.36
N GLY A 67 10.14 -5.44 8.68
CA GLY A 67 9.24 -4.52 9.35
C GLY A 67 9.63 -3.05 9.14
N SER A 68 10.92 -2.71 9.14
CA SER A 68 11.38 -1.34 8.85
C SER A 68 11.00 -0.91 7.43
N LEU A 69 11.24 -1.76 6.44
CA LEU A 69 10.89 -1.49 5.04
C LEU A 69 9.37 -1.45 4.84
N MET A 70 8.63 -2.36 5.48
CA MET A 70 7.16 -2.34 5.46
C MET A 70 6.57 -1.10 6.10
N LEU A 71 7.16 -0.60 7.18
CA LEU A 71 6.71 0.62 7.82
C LEU A 71 6.97 1.85 6.92
N ILE A 72 8.12 1.95 6.27
CA ILE A 72 8.39 3.08 5.36
C ILE A 72 7.43 3.05 4.18
N ILE A 73 7.34 1.90 3.50
CA ILE A 73 6.51 1.76 2.30
C ILE A 73 5.04 1.94 2.66
N GLY A 74 4.57 1.25 3.70
CA GLY A 74 3.20 1.35 4.18
C GLY A 74 2.87 2.72 4.75
N GLY A 75 3.80 3.37 5.45
CA GLY A 75 3.63 4.71 6.01
C GLY A 75 3.44 5.77 4.93
N ILE A 76 4.28 5.75 3.89
CA ILE A 76 4.11 6.66 2.73
C ILE A 76 2.81 6.33 1.98
N ALA A 77 2.45 5.05 1.85
CA ALA A 77 1.20 4.65 1.22
C ALA A 77 -0.04 5.13 2.01
N ALA A 78 0.03 5.12 3.34
CA ALA A 78 -1.02 5.65 4.20
C ALA A 78 -1.14 7.18 4.09
N LEU A 79 -0.02 7.90 3.92
CA LEU A 79 -0.06 9.33 3.60
C LEU A 79 -0.72 9.58 2.23
N GLY A 80 -0.42 8.76 1.22
CA GLY A 80 -1.10 8.79 -0.07
C GLY A 80 -2.60 8.52 0.04
N ALA A 81 -3.00 7.56 0.89
CA ALA A 81 -4.41 7.29 1.20
C ALA A 81 -5.10 8.47 1.90
N LEU A 82 -4.41 9.18 2.80
CA LEU A 82 -4.93 10.38 3.44
C LEU A 82 -5.22 11.50 2.42
N LEU A 83 -4.31 11.70 1.46
CA LEU A 83 -4.55 12.64 0.35
C LEU A 83 -5.69 12.18 -0.55
N GLY A 84 -5.80 10.87 -0.81
CA GLY A 84 -6.94 10.28 -1.51
C GLY A 84 -8.27 10.54 -0.81
N LEU A 85 -8.30 10.47 0.52
CA LEU A 85 -9.48 10.78 1.33
C LEU A 85 -9.89 12.26 1.23
N LEU A 86 -8.92 13.18 1.19
CA LEU A 86 -9.20 14.60 0.94
C LEU A 86 -9.78 14.82 -0.48
N GLY A 87 -9.28 14.07 -1.46
CA GLY A 87 -9.83 14.02 -2.81
C GLY A 87 -11.27 13.49 -2.82
N LEU A 88 -11.57 12.45 -2.05
CA LEU A 88 -12.92 11.91 -1.88
C LEU A 88 -13.90 12.97 -1.34
N LEU A 89 -13.46 13.75 -0.34
CA LEU A 89 -14.30 14.78 0.27
C LEU A 89 -14.65 15.90 -0.72
N SER A 90 -13.67 16.31 -1.53
CA SER A 90 -13.86 17.26 -2.64
C SER A 90 -14.80 16.73 -3.71
N LEU A 91 -14.69 15.43 -4.03
CA LEU A 91 -15.56 14.75 -5.00
C LEU A 91 -17.00 14.64 -4.48
N LEU A 92 -17.20 14.27 -3.21
CA LEU A 92 -18.53 14.20 -2.59
C LEU A 92 -19.27 15.53 -2.62
N ALA A 93 -18.57 16.65 -2.48
CA ALA A 93 -19.14 17.98 -2.64
C ALA A 93 -19.66 18.27 -4.07
N PHE A 94 -19.17 17.53 -5.07
CA PHE A 94 -19.49 17.69 -6.50
C PHE A 94 -20.48 16.65 -7.04
N ILE A 95 -20.76 15.57 -6.28
CA ILE A 95 -21.50 14.36 -6.72
C ILE A 95 -23.01 14.60 -6.95
N GLY A 96 -23.55 15.79 -6.63
CA GLY A 96 -24.96 16.12 -6.83
C GLY A 96 -25.48 16.01 -8.28
N ALA A 97 -24.63 15.91 -9.30
CA ALA A 97 -25.04 16.04 -10.71
C ALA A 97 -24.78 14.82 -11.65
N TYR A 98 -23.94 13.84 -11.30
CA TYR A 98 -23.46 12.83 -12.29
C TYR A 98 -23.27 11.40 -11.74
N VAL A 99 -24.26 10.90 -11.00
CA VAL A 99 -24.20 9.65 -10.22
C VAL A 99 -23.77 8.41 -11.04
N GLY A 100 -24.12 8.32 -12.33
CA GLY A 100 -23.80 7.15 -13.16
C GLY A 100 -22.34 7.03 -13.62
N PHE A 101 -21.62 8.14 -13.79
CA PHE A 101 -20.25 8.16 -14.33
C PHE A 101 -19.16 8.11 -13.24
N ILE A 102 -19.57 8.25 -11.96
CA ILE A 102 -18.66 8.43 -10.82
C ILE A 102 -18.51 7.15 -9.97
N LEU A 103 -19.42 6.19 -10.06
CA LEU A 103 -19.43 5.00 -9.20
C LEU A 103 -18.17 4.13 -9.32
N LEU A 104 -17.73 3.85 -10.55
CA LEU A 104 -16.56 2.99 -10.76
C LEU A 104 -15.24 3.64 -10.28
N PRO A 105 -14.96 4.93 -10.59
CA PRO A 105 -13.82 5.65 -10.00
C PRO A 105 -13.91 5.80 -8.48
N LEU A 106 -15.12 5.97 -7.92
CA LEU A 106 -15.33 6.08 -6.48
C LEU A 106 -14.94 4.79 -5.76
N ILE A 107 -15.35 3.62 -6.29
CA ILE A 107 -14.95 2.32 -5.76
C ILE A 107 -13.43 2.18 -5.82
N GLY A 108 -12.81 2.56 -6.95
CA GLY A 108 -11.36 2.55 -7.09
C GLY A 108 -10.66 3.41 -6.05
N LEU A 109 -11.16 4.62 -5.81
CA LEU A 109 -10.60 5.55 -4.84
C LEU A 109 -10.72 5.00 -3.42
N VAL A 110 -11.87 4.44 -3.05
CA VAL A 110 -12.08 3.81 -1.73
C VAL A 110 -11.15 2.61 -1.54
N LEU A 111 -11.01 1.74 -2.54
CA LEU A 111 -10.07 0.61 -2.49
C LEU A 111 -8.61 1.07 -2.38
N GLY A 112 -8.24 2.14 -3.07
CA GLY A 112 -6.93 2.78 -2.97
C GLY A 112 -6.63 3.30 -1.57
N ILE A 113 -7.59 4.00 -0.96
CA ILE A 113 -7.50 4.54 0.40
C ILE A 113 -7.39 3.41 1.42
N VAL A 114 -8.31 2.45 1.37
CA VAL A 114 -8.31 1.30 2.29
C VAL A 114 -7.03 0.50 2.13
N GLY A 115 -6.59 0.24 0.90
CA GLY A 115 -5.36 -0.46 0.60
C GLY A 115 -4.12 0.22 1.20
N GLY A 116 -3.99 1.54 1.01
CA GLY A 116 -2.88 2.31 1.57
C GLY A 116 -2.88 2.32 3.11
N PHE A 117 -4.04 2.46 3.76
CA PHE A 117 -4.13 2.36 5.22
C PHE A 117 -3.82 0.96 5.74
N LEU A 118 -4.28 -0.10 5.07
CA LEU A 118 -3.97 -1.48 5.44
C LEU A 118 -2.48 -1.78 5.31
N MET A 119 -1.82 -1.28 4.27
CA MET A 119 -0.37 -1.38 4.12
C MET A 119 0.37 -0.67 5.25
N GLY A 120 -0.02 0.57 5.59
CA GLY A 120 0.58 1.33 6.70
C GLY A 120 0.39 0.65 8.06
N TRP A 121 -0.83 0.17 8.32
CA TRP A 121 -1.14 -0.55 9.55
C TRP A 121 -0.36 -1.86 9.66
N ALA A 122 -0.31 -2.64 8.59
CA ALA A 122 0.44 -3.89 8.56
C ALA A 122 1.95 -3.65 8.75
N GLY A 123 2.51 -2.63 8.09
CA GLY A 123 3.91 -2.24 8.25
C GLY A 123 4.25 -1.80 9.68
N TRP A 124 3.36 -1.04 10.32
CA TRP A 124 3.50 -0.65 11.72
C TRP A 124 3.49 -1.85 12.67
N ARG A 125 2.56 -2.80 12.49
CA ARG A 125 2.53 -4.01 13.32
C ARG A 125 3.76 -4.89 13.13
N GLU A 126 4.25 -5.01 11.90
CA GLU A 126 5.46 -5.78 11.63
C GLU A 126 6.70 -5.12 12.24
N PHE A 127 6.80 -3.80 12.15
CA PHE A 127 7.87 -3.04 12.81
C PHE A 127 7.85 -3.19 14.34
N GLN A 128 6.67 -3.16 14.96
CA GLN A 128 6.53 -3.41 16.39
C GLN A 128 6.90 -4.85 16.76
N ALA A 129 6.57 -5.83 15.93
CA ALA A 129 6.94 -7.23 16.15
C ALA A 129 8.47 -7.44 16.13
N GLU A 130 9.20 -6.62 15.37
CA GLU A 130 10.67 -6.58 15.34
C GLU A 130 11.30 -5.78 16.50
N GLY A 131 10.50 -5.30 17.47
CA GLY A 131 10.98 -4.54 18.62
C GLY A 131 11.15 -3.04 18.37
N GLY A 132 10.61 -2.51 17.27
CA GLY A 132 10.49 -1.06 17.05
C GLY A 132 11.81 -0.32 16.78
N LYS A 133 12.86 -1.03 16.36
CA LYS A 133 14.16 -0.43 16.01
C LYS A 133 14.32 -0.40 14.50
N PHE A 134 14.46 0.80 13.93
CA PHE A 134 14.73 0.95 12.51
C PHE A 134 16.08 0.35 12.13
N GLN A 135 16.05 -0.60 11.20
CA GLN A 135 17.22 -1.21 10.59
C GLN A 135 17.15 -1.00 9.09
N ILE A 136 17.89 -0.01 8.60
CA ILE A 136 17.94 0.37 7.18
C ILE A 136 19.42 0.46 6.79
N GLY A 137 19.76 -0.13 5.64
CA GLY A 137 21.12 -0.22 5.11
C GLY A 137 21.82 -1.52 5.45
N SER A 138 22.80 -1.88 4.64
CA SER A 138 23.81 -2.89 4.98
C SER A 138 24.84 -2.24 5.93
N GLY A 139 24.59 -2.25 7.23
CA GLY A 139 25.62 -1.94 8.22
C GLY A 139 26.77 -2.95 8.15
N PRO A 140 28.02 -2.55 8.43
CA PRO A 140 29.20 -3.34 8.10
C PRO A 140 29.15 -4.71 8.79
N ARG A 141 29.41 -5.75 8.00
CA ARG A 141 29.61 -7.11 8.51
C ARG A 141 30.78 -7.07 9.51
N PRO A 142 30.69 -7.78 10.66
CA PRO A 142 31.88 -8.05 11.46
C PRO A 142 32.92 -8.83 10.64
#